data_AF-A0A847HX33-F1
#
_entry.id   AF-A0A847HX33-F1
#
_cell.length_a   1.000
_cell.length_b   1.000
_cell.length_c   1.000
_cell.angle_alpha   90.00
_cell.angle_beta   90.00
_cell.angle_gamma   90.00
#
_symmetry.space_group_name_H-M   'P 1'
#
loop_
_entity.id
_entity.type
_entity.pdbx_description
1 polymer ?
#
loop_
_entity_poly.entity_id
_entity_poly.type
_entity_poly.pdbx_seq_one_letter_code
_entity_poly.pdbx_strand_id
1 'polypeptide(L)'
;MTNMHARPRQPRAPARLALTLLALLAAASAAAAAPFFLPTGPEVHNTGDPRVRTDSQGGVHMVYPLVASAGAVYGYCPAGCASADDVWTVVFPTDDFGAVHNAMLALDANDRPYLLFATYDSVIYAECSGDCRQGGSWSGARIFHHDGDWELTGDAFTLDPQGRPRFLMHAYQAYLGLFAPEPGTRLFACDANCQDGDAWRVSTISEQSWLEPTFRYDARGVAHVATV
;
A
#
# COMPACT_ATOMS: atom_id res chain seq x y z
N MET A 1 60.62 -45.13 71.83
CA MET A 1 59.21 -45.56 71.82
C MET A 1 58.44 -44.47 71.07
N THR A 2 58.38 -44.62 69.73
CA THR A 2 57.19 -44.99 68.92
C THR A 2 56.34 -43.78 68.47
N ASN A 3 56.39 -43.49 67.15
CA ASN A 3 55.32 -43.13 66.18
C ASN A 3 54.25 -42.04 66.55
N MET A 4 53.63 -41.26 65.67
CA MET A 4 53.45 -41.27 64.20
C MET A 4 52.86 -39.92 63.70
N HIS A 5 53.27 -39.54 62.50
CA HIS A 5 52.65 -38.75 61.40
C HIS A 5 51.42 -37.79 61.54
N ALA A 6 51.66 -36.54 61.12
CA ALA A 6 51.08 -35.77 59.97
C ALA A 6 49.59 -35.38 59.86
N ARG A 7 49.30 -34.06 59.76
CA ARG A 7 49.00 -33.29 58.51
C ARG A 7 48.61 -31.81 58.82
N PRO A 8 48.87 -30.84 57.91
CA PRO A 8 48.65 -29.41 58.17
C PRO A 8 47.25 -28.94 57.70
N ARG A 9 46.68 -27.92 58.36
CA ARG A 9 45.51 -27.17 57.88
C ARG A 9 45.92 -25.76 57.45
N GLN A 10 45.69 -25.47 56.16
CA GLN A 10 45.83 -24.16 55.54
C GLN A 10 44.72 -23.18 55.99
N PRO A 11 44.95 -21.85 55.84
CA PRO A 11 44.09 -20.80 56.38
C PRO A 11 42.93 -20.45 55.43
N ARG A 12 41.80 -20.02 56.00
CA ARG A 12 40.70 -19.40 55.24
C ARG A 12 40.56 -17.94 55.65
N ALA A 13 40.96 -17.04 54.76
CA ALA A 13 40.52 -15.66 54.75
C ALA A 13 39.17 -15.59 54.01
N PRO A 14 38.15 -14.85 54.50
CA PRO A 14 36.99 -14.53 53.69
C PRO A 14 37.28 -13.31 52.80
N ALA A 15 37.06 -13.52 51.50
CA ALA A 15 37.21 -12.56 50.43
C ALA A 15 36.21 -11.40 50.55
N ARG A 16 36.69 -10.18 50.28
CA ARG A 16 35.86 -9.01 50.02
C ARG A 16 35.15 -9.22 48.68
N LEU A 17 33.82 -9.29 48.71
CA LEU A 17 32.97 -9.24 47.51
C LEU A 17 33.11 -7.85 46.87
N ALA A 18 33.77 -7.77 45.72
CA ALA A 18 33.68 -6.63 44.83
C ALA A 18 32.53 -6.90 43.84
N LEU A 19 31.41 -6.18 44.00
CA LEU A 19 30.27 -6.24 43.10
C LEU A 19 30.52 -5.24 41.96
N THR A 20 31.07 -5.69 40.84
CA THR A 20 31.22 -4.87 39.63
C THR A 20 29.90 -4.89 38.86
N LEU A 21 29.12 -3.81 38.95
CA LEU A 21 27.91 -3.62 38.16
C LEU A 21 28.34 -3.14 36.75
N LEU A 22 28.39 -4.03 35.77
CA LEU A 22 28.59 -3.65 34.36
C LEU A 22 27.24 -3.20 33.79
N ALA A 23 26.96 -1.90 33.85
CA ALA A 23 25.85 -1.32 33.11
C ALA A 23 26.26 -1.19 31.63
N LEU A 24 25.81 -2.13 30.79
CA LEU A 24 25.88 -1.98 29.33
C LEU A 24 24.86 -0.93 28.90
N LEU A 25 25.30 0.32 28.80
CA LEU A 25 24.62 1.35 28.02
C LEU A 25 24.83 1.04 26.54
N ALA A 26 23.92 0.24 25.96
CA ALA A 26 23.75 0.21 24.51
C ALA A 26 23.07 1.53 24.10
N ALA A 27 23.88 2.57 23.90
CA ALA A 27 23.43 3.75 23.18
C ALA A 27 23.24 3.34 21.72
N ALA A 28 22.05 2.89 21.36
CA ALA A 28 21.64 2.82 19.97
C ALA A 28 21.60 4.26 19.44
N SER A 29 22.67 4.66 18.76
CA SER A 29 22.69 5.89 17.97
C SER A 29 21.73 5.69 16.80
N ALA A 30 20.47 6.04 16.99
CA ALA A 30 19.57 6.31 15.88
C ALA A 30 20.09 7.58 15.20
N ALA A 31 21.02 7.42 14.26
CA ALA A 31 21.27 8.47 13.29
C ALA A 31 19.93 8.72 12.59
N ALA A 32 19.33 9.89 12.82
CA ALA A 32 18.11 10.26 12.15
C ALA A 32 18.40 10.23 10.64
N ALA A 33 17.73 9.33 9.91
CA ALA A 33 17.82 9.32 8.45
C ALA A 33 17.40 10.72 7.96
N ALA A 34 18.21 11.30 7.09
CA ALA A 34 17.84 12.57 6.48
C ALA A 34 16.54 12.35 5.68
N PRO A 35 15.58 13.29 5.72
CA PRO A 35 14.40 13.19 4.89
C PRO A 35 14.84 13.17 3.42
N PHE A 36 14.27 12.26 2.65
CA PHE A 36 14.47 12.17 1.22
C PHE A 36 13.11 12.04 0.53
N PHE A 37 13.09 12.34 -0.77
CA PHE A 37 11.90 12.19 -1.59
C PHE A 37 11.94 10.82 -2.28
N LEU A 38 10.82 10.11 -2.25
CA LEU A 38 10.69 8.83 -2.92
C LEU A 38 10.77 9.06 -4.45
N PRO A 39 11.66 8.35 -5.17
CA PRO A 39 11.90 8.60 -6.58
C PRO A 39 10.70 8.18 -7.43
N THR A 40 10.52 8.82 -8.59
CA THR A 40 9.44 8.50 -9.53
C THR A 40 9.78 7.34 -10.49
N GLY A 41 10.91 6.66 -10.25
CA GLY A 41 11.46 5.61 -11.10
C GLY A 41 12.77 6.03 -11.76
N PRO A 42 13.28 5.24 -12.73
CA PRO A 42 14.53 5.53 -13.44
C PRO A 42 14.42 6.70 -14.43
N GLU A 43 13.21 7.00 -14.89
CA GLU A 43 12.91 8.11 -15.79
C GLU A 43 12.17 9.23 -15.04
N VAL A 44 12.44 10.48 -15.42
CA VAL A 44 11.78 11.64 -14.83
C VAL A 44 10.46 11.90 -15.55
N HIS A 45 9.36 11.64 -14.85
CA HIS A 45 7.99 11.93 -15.28
C HIS A 45 7.34 12.93 -14.33
N ASN A 46 6.42 13.76 -14.85
CA ASN A 46 5.46 14.43 -14.00
C ASN A 46 4.55 13.38 -13.37
N THR A 47 4.19 13.54 -12.10
CA THR A 47 3.33 12.60 -11.37
C THR A 47 2.20 13.36 -10.67
N GLY A 48 1.11 12.66 -10.37
CA GLY A 48 -0.08 13.22 -9.75
C GLY A 48 -0.66 12.29 -8.68
N ASP A 49 -1.63 12.79 -7.92
CA ASP A 49 -2.52 12.03 -7.04
C ASP A 49 -1.96 10.75 -6.39
N PRO A 50 -0.83 10.83 -5.66
CA PRO A 50 -0.23 9.64 -5.09
C PRO A 50 -1.14 9.04 -4.00
N ARG A 51 -1.10 7.71 -3.86
CA ARG A 51 -1.61 7.01 -2.69
C ARG A 51 -0.47 6.31 -1.97
N VAL A 52 -0.52 6.37 -0.65
CA VAL A 52 0.50 5.78 0.23
C VAL A 52 -0.18 4.91 1.28
N ARG A 53 0.43 3.76 1.55
CA ARG A 53 0.05 2.84 2.64
C ARG A 53 1.31 2.39 3.37
N THR A 54 1.18 2.22 4.67
CA THR A 54 2.24 1.61 5.49
C THR A 54 1.81 0.18 5.81
N ASP A 55 2.71 -0.77 5.56
CA ASP A 55 2.49 -2.18 5.91
C ASP A 55 2.70 -2.44 7.41
N SER A 56 2.34 -3.63 7.87
CA SER A 56 2.46 -4.02 9.28
C SER A 56 3.91 -4.06 9.80
N GLN A 57 4.91 -4.13 8.92
CA GLN A 57 6.33 -4.12 9.24
C GLN A 57 6.93 -2.70 9.22
N GLY A 58 6.15 -1.69 8.82
CA GLY A 58 6.59 -0.31 8.70
C GLY A 58 7.22 0.04 7.34
N GLY A 59 7.15 -0.86 6.35
CA GLY A 59 7.43 -0.53 4.96
C GLY A 59 6.32 0.35 4.37
N VAL A 60 6.67 1.10 3.33
CA VAL A 60 5.83 2.10 2.67
C VAL A 60 5.61 1.68 1.24
N HIS A 61 4.35 1.43 0.92
CA HIS A 61 3.86 1.16 -0.42
C HIS A 61 3.26 2.44 -0.99
N MET A 62 3.50 2.67 -2.28
CA MET A 62 2.98 3.84 -2.96
C MET A 62 2.53 3.53 -4.37
N VAL A 63 1.59 4.32 -4.87
CA VAL A 63 1.19 4.29 -6.27
C VAL A 63 0.89 5.70 -6.74
N TYR A 64 1.24 6.03 -7.98
CA TYR A 64 0.96 7.33 -8.58
C TYR A 64 0.89 7.22 -10.11
N PRO A 65 -0.01 7.97 -10.77
CA PRO A 65 -0.04 8.08 -12.22
C PRO A 65 1.19 8.80 -12.79
N LEU A 66 1.54 8.46 -14.04
CA LEU A 66 2.47 9.22 -14.86
C LEU A 66 1.69 10.28 -15.66
N VAL A 67 1.84 11.56 -15.29
CA VAL A 67 1.10 12.66 -15.91
C VAL A 67 1.64 12.93 -17.31
N ALA A 68 0.72 13.10 -18.27
CA ALA A 68 1.02 13.26 -19.69
C ALA A 68 1.83 12.09 -20.30
N SER A 69 1.73 10.91 -19.68
CA SER A 69 2.28 9.64 -20.16
C SER A 69 1.24 8.53 -19.96
N ALA A 70 1.45 7.37 -20.58
CA ALA A 70 0.59 6.20 -20.40
C ALA A 70 1.14 5.33 -19.27
N GLY A 71 0.41 5.28 -18.16
CA GLY A 71 0.69 4.34 -17.09
C GLY A 71 0.69 4.94 -15.68
N ALA A 72 1.03 4.07 -14.74
CA ALA A 72 1.24 4.41 -13.34
C ALA A 72 2.49 3.70 -12.81
N VAL A 73 2.95 4.09 -11.64
CA VAL A 73 4.08 3.45 -10.97
C VAL A 73 3.62 2.97 -9.61
N TYR A 74 4.01 1.74 -9.28
CA TYR A 74 4.03 1.24 -7.92
C TYR A 74 5.44 1.39 -7.35
N GLY A 75 5.54 1.93 -6.14
CA GLY A 75 6.79 2.04 -5.39
C GLY A 75 6.72 1.27 -4.08
N TYR A 76 7.87 0.77 -3.62
CA TYR A 76 8.01 0.13 -2.32
C TYR A 76 9.32 0.51 -1.65
N CYS A 77 9.23 0.95 -0.40
CA CYS A 77 10.33 1.35 0.46
C CYS A 77 10.20 0.53 1.75
N PRO A 78 11.10 -0.44 2.02
CA PRO A 78 10.96 -1.39 3.11
C PRO A 78 11.13 -0.71 4.47
N ALA A 79 10.82 -1.44 5.54
CA ALA A 79 11.12 -1.00 6.89
C ALA A 79 12.61 -0.61 7.03
N GLY A 80 12.87 0.61 7.49
CA GLY A 80 14.24 1.14 7.66
C GLY A 80 14.90 1.71 6.39
N CYS A 81 14.17 1.77 5.28
CA CYS A 81 14.53 2.54 4.09
C CYS A 81 14.94 3.98 4.47
N ALA A 82 16.13 4.40 4.06
CA ALA A 82 16.77 5.63 4.53
C ALA A 82 17.20 6.56 3.39
N SER A 83 17.08 6.11 2.13
CA SER A 83 17.43 6.87 0.94
C SER A 83 16.60 6.45 -0.28
N ALA A 84 16.63 7.27 -1.34
CA ALA A 84 15.94 6.97 -2.60
C ALA A 84 16.46 5.69 -3.27
N ASP A 85 17.72 5.32 -3.02
CA ASP A 85 18.34 4.11 -3.56
C ASP A 85 17.76 2.82 -2.93
N ASP A 86 17.10 2.94 -1.78
CA ASP A 86 16.40 1.84 -1.11
C ASP A 86 14.98 1.61 -1.64
N VAL A 87 14.53 2.41 -2.62
CA VAL A 87 13.17 2.36 -3.15
C VAL A 87 13.13 1.54 -4.43
N TRP A 88 12.24 0.56 -4.48
CA TRP A 88 11.93 -0.20 -5.68
C TRP A 88 10.73 0.40 -6.39
N THR A 89 10.78 0.43 -7.73
CA THR A 89 9.65 0.88 -8.55
C THR A 89 9.31 -0.14 -9.63
N VAL A 90 8.02 -0.35 -9.86
CA VAL A 90 7.46 -1.12 -10.97
C VAL A 90 6.56 -0.19 -11.78
N VAL A 91 6.85 -0.04 -13.08
CA VAL A 91 6.04 0.75 -14.00
C VAL A 91 4.96 -0.14 -14.60
N PHE A 92 3.72 0.34 -14.57
CA PHE A 92 2.54 -0.27 -15.18
C PHE A 92 2.17 0.54 -16.42
N PRO A 93 2.60 0.13 -17.62
CA PRO A 93 2.09 0.72 -18.84
C PRO A 93 0.60 0.37 -18.97
N THR A 94 -0.18 1.35 -19.41
CA THR A 94 -1.60 1.14 -19.74
C THR A 94 -1.84 1.05 -21.24
N ASP A 95 -0.77 1.12 -22.05
CA ASP A 95 -0.79 0.96 -23.50
C ASP A 95 -2.00 1.67 -24.17
N ASP A 96 -2.85 0.88 -24.84
CA ASP A 96 -4.02 1.33 -25.59
C ASP A 96 -5.13 1.95 -24.71
N PHE A 97 -5.09 1.78 -23.39
CA PHE A 97 -6.06 2.38 -22.46
C PHE A 97 -5.77 3.85 -22.15
N GLY A 98 -4.62 4.37 -22.59
CA GLY A 98 -4.27 5.78 -22.48
C GLY A 98 -3.78 6.20 -21.08
N ALA A 99 -3.78 7.51 -20.83
CA ALA A 99 -3.26 8.07 -19.58
C ALA A 99 -4.08 7.65 -18.36
N VAL A 100 -3.39 7.35 -17.27
CA VAL A 100 -4.01 7.10 -15.96
C VAL A 100 -4.28 8.46 -15.31
N HIS A 101 -5.54 8.71 -14.93
CA HIS A 101 -5.91 9.93 -14.21
C HIS A 101 -5.96 9.71 -12.69
N ASN A 102 -6.15 8.47 -12.24
CA ASN A 102 -6.05 8.14 -10.81
C ASN A 102 -5.51 6.72 -10.61
N ALA A 103 -4.68 6.55 -9.58
CA ALA A 103 -4.13 5.27 -9.19
C ALA A 103 -4.33 5.05 -7.69
N MET A 104 -4.85 3.89 -7.32
CA MET A 104 -5.19 3.55 -5.95
C MET A 104 -4.52 2.27 -5.49
N LEU A 105 -4.29 2.21 -4.17
CA LEU A 105 -3.56 1.14 -3.51
C LEU A 105 -4.32 0.70 -2.26
N ALA A 106 -4.47 -0.61 -2.13
CA ALA A 106 -4.91 -1.26 -0.91
C ALA A 106 -3.94 -2.38 -0.54
N LEU A 107 -3.81 -2.66 0.76
CA LEU A 107 -3.03 -3.79 1.28
C LEU A 107 -3.99 -4.80 1.89
N ASP A 108 -3.73 -6.10 1.68
CA ASP A 108 -4.44 -7.16 2.40
C ASP A 108 -3.87 -7.36 3.81
N ALA A 109 -4.43 -8.32 4.55
CA ALA A 109 -3.98 -8.64 5.90
C ALA A 109 -2.55 -9.23 5.98
N ASN A 110 -1.94 -9.59 4.84
CA ASN A 110 -0.56 -10.05 4.71
C ASN A 110 0.34 -8.97 4.07
N ASP A 111 -0.10 -7.71 4.06
CA ASP A 111 0.60 -6.58 3.45
C ASP A 111 0.82 -6.70 1.94
N ARG A 112 0.06 -7.55 1.26
CA ARG A 112 0.15 -7.70 -0.18
C ARG A 112 -0.56 -6.54 -0.88
N PRO A 113 0.09 -5.86 -1.82
CA PRO A 113 -0.49 -4.74 -2.53
C PRO A 113 -1.45 -5.18 -3.65
N TYR A 114 -2.56 -4.45 -3.72
CA TYR A 114 -3.55 -4.49 -4.80
C TYR A 114 -3.69 -3.10 -5.36
N LEU A 115 -3.77 -2.99 -6.68
CA LEU A 115 -3.79 -1.72 -7.40
C LEU A 115 -5.07 -1.59 -8.22
N LEU A 116 -5.54 -0.35 -8.33
CA LEU A 116 -6.63 0.02 -9.20
C LEU A 116 -6.24 1.28 -9.96
N PHE A 117 -6.30 1.24 -11.28
CA PHE A 117 -6.02 2.38 -12.14
C PHE A 117 -7.30 2.78 -12.88
N ALA A 118 -7.52 4.08 -12.96
CA ALA A 118 -8.57 4.65 -13.78
C ALA A 118 -7.93 5.43 -14.94
N THR A 119 -8.29 5.05 -16.16
CA THR A 119 -7.96 5.78 -17.38
C THR A 119 -9.17 6.58 -17.83
N TYR A 120 -9.06 7.32 -18.93
CA TYR A 120 -10.19 8.10 -19.44
C TYR A 120 -11.48 7.27 -19.64
N ASP A 121 -11.39 6.00 -20.05
CA ASP A 121 -12.56 5.18 -20.37
C ASP A 121 -12.60 3.81 -19.68
N SER A 122 -11.60 3.47 -18.87
CA SER A 122 -11.44 2.12 -18.34
C SER A 122 -10.95 2.08 -16.90
N VAL A 123 -11.35 1.04 -16.19
CA VAL A 123 -10.77 0.65 -14.89
C VAL A 123 -9.94 -0.60 -15.06
N ILE A 124 -8.71 -0.55 -14.59
CA ILE A 124 -7.75 -1.65 -14.60
C ILE A 124 -7.48 -2.07 -13.15
N TYR A 125 -7.63 -3.35 -12.86
CA TYR A 125 -7.30 -3.94 -11.57
C TYR A 125 -6.04 -4.76 -11.70
N ALA A 126 -5.11 -4.63 -10.75
CA ALA A 126 -3.89 -5.42 -10.73
C ALA A 126 -3.60 -6.00 -9.34
N GLU A 127 -3.07 -7.21 -9.33
CA GLU A 127 -2.69 -7.95 -8.13
C GLU A 127 -1.32 -8.57 -8.28
N CYS A 128 -0.63 -8.70 -7.14
CA CYS A 128 0.69 -9.31 -7.07
C CYS A 128 0.58 -10.75 -6.54
N SER A 129 1.28 -11.71 -7.16
CA SER A 129 1.28 -13.12 -6.74
C SER A 129 2.62 -13.63 -6.20
N GLY A 130 3.62 -12.75 -6.07
CA GLY A 130 4.98 -13.12 -5.67
C GLY A 130 5.78 -11.93 -5.11
N ASP A 131 7.00 -11.73 -5.62
CA ASP A 131 7.82 -10.57 -5.24
C ASP A 131 7.32 -9.34 -6.01
N CYS A 132 6.53 -8.50 -5.34
CA CYS A 132 5.89 -7.33 -5.93
C CYS A 132 6.88 -6.22 -6.35
N ARG A 133 8.17 -6.37 -6.02
CA ARG A 133 9.25 -5.51 -6.56
C ARG A 133 9.61 -5.86 -8.00
N GLN A 134 9.11 -6.98 -8.50
CA GLN A 134 9.37 -7.47 -9.85
C GLN A 134 8.11 -7.34 -10.70
N GLY A 135 8.21 -6.67 -11.85
CA GLY A 135 7.08 -6.49 -12.77
C GLY A 135 6.41 -7.81 -13.18
N GLY A 136 7.19 -8.88 -13.36
CA GLY A 136 6.67 -10.21 -13.73
C GLY A 136 5.84 -10.91 -12.64
N SER A 137 5.80 -10.40 -11.42
CA SER A 137 4.95 -10.94 -10.34
C SER A 137 3.53 -10.35 -10.34
N TRP A 138 3.27 -9.36 -11.20
CA TRP A 138 2.01 -8.66 -11.31
C TRP A 138 1.15 -9.19 -12.45
N SER A 139 -0.15 -9.25 -12.20
CA SER A 139 -1.18 -9.50 -13.21
C SER A 139 -2.18 -8.36 -13.15
N GLY A 140 -2.51 -7.79 -14.32
CA GLY A 140 -3.51 -6.74 -14.43
C GLY A 140 -4.46 -6.99 -15.58
N ALA A 141 -5.70 -6.55 -15.42
CA ALA A 141 -6.75 -6.66 -16.43
C ALA A 141 -7.65 -5.43 -16.42
N ARG A 142 -8.15 -5.04 -17.59
CA ARG A 142 -9.28 -4.11 -17.69
C ARG A 142 -10.52 -4.82 -17.19
N ILE A 143 -11.07 -4.36 -16.08
CA ILE A 143 -12.25 -4.95 -15.42
C ILE A 143 -13.55 -4.22 -15.77
N PHE A 144 -13.47 -2.98 -16.25
CA PHE A 144 -14.64 -2.19 -16.60
C PHE A 144 -14.29 -1.18 -17.68
N HIS A 145 -15.13 -1.07 -18.70
CA HIS A 145 -15.07 -0.03 -19.74
C HIS A 145 -16.32 0.84 -19.57
N HIS A 146 -16.11 2.15 -19.47
CA HIS A 146 -17.12 3.10 -19.01
C HIS A 146 -17.28 4.32 -19.93
N ASP A 147 -16.63 4.32 -21.10
CA ASP A 147 -16.79 5.33 -22.16
C ASP A 147 -16.57 6.80 -21.74
N GLY A 148 -15.91 7.05 -20.60
CA GLY A 148 -15.74 8.38 -20.01
C GLY A 148 -16.91 8.87 -19.15
N ASP A 149 -17.95 8.06 -18.94
CA ASP A 149 -19.13 8.44 -18.16
C ASP A 149 -18.95 8.29 -16.64
N TRP A 150 -17.89 7.62 -16.20
CA TRP A 150 -17.67 7.31 -14.79
C TRP A 150 -16.26 7.67 -14.38
N GLU A 151 -16.12 8.23 -13.19
CA GLU A 151 -14.85 8.64 -12.62
C GLU A 151 -14.57 7.91 -11.32
N LEU A 152 -13.29 7.69 -11.07
CA LEU A 152 -12.77 7.14 -9.84
C LEU A 152 -11.88 8.21 -9.21
N THR A 153 -12.39 8.94 -8.22
CA THR A 153 -11.66 10.05 -7.54
C THR A 153 -11.39 9.72 -6.08
N GLY A 154 -10.55 10.51 -5.41
CA GLY A 154 -10.30 10.35 -3.96
C GLY A 154 -9.62 9.04 -3.57
N ASP A 155 -9.93 8.53 -2.39
CA ASP A 155 -9.41 7.26 -1.86
C ASP A 155 -10.53 6.22 -1.79
N ALA A 156 -11.07 5.93 -2.97
CA ALA A 156 -12.30 5.18 -3.18
C ALA A 156 -12.11 3.67 -3.31
N PHE A 157 -10.88 3.14 -3.21
CA PHE A 157 -10.57 1.71 -3.34
C PHE A 157 -10.08 1.12 -2.02
N THR A 158 -10.61 -0.04 -1.66
CA THR A 158 -10.25 -0.75 -0.44
C THR A 158 -10.48 -2.26 -0.61
N LEU A 159 -9.99 -3.04 0.34
CA LEU A 159 -10.32 -4.45 0.46
C LEU A 159 -11.31 -4.61 1.63
N ASP A 160 -12.28 -5.51 1.46
CA ASP A 160 -13.09 -5.94 2.60
C ASP A 160 -12.26 -6.82 3.56
N PRO A 161 -12.78 -7.20 4.74
CA PRO A 161 -12.01 -7.98 5.72
C PRO A 161 -11.57 -9.37 5.24
N GLN A 162 -12.11 -9.87 4.12
CA GLN A 162 -11.68 -11.12 3.49
C GLN A 162 -10.60 -10.89 2.43
N GLY A 163 -10.11 -9.66 2.26
CA GLY A 163 -9.14 -9.29 1.25
C GLY A 163 -9.74 -9.11 -0.13
N ARG A 164 -11.07 -8.94 -0.25
CA ARG A 164 -11.76 -8.87 -1.55
C ARG A 164 -11.94 -7.42 -1.99
N PRO A 165 -11.66 -7.08 -3.26
CA PRO A 165 -11.57 -5.69 -3.69
C PRO A 165 -12.93 -5.01 -3.83
N ARG A 166 -12.98 -3.74 -3.41
CA ARG A 166 -14.17 -2.89 -3.41
C ARG A 166 -13.78 -1.48 -3.83
N PHE A 167 -14.54 -0.87 -4.73
CA PHE A 167 -14.33 0.54 -5.05
C PHE A 167 -15.62 1.29 -5.36
N LEU A 168 -15.55 2.62 -5.25
CA LEU A 168 -16.62 3.53 -5.63
C LEU A 168 -16.26 4.28 -6.91
N MET A 169 -17.21 4.37 -7.83
CA MET A 169 -17.15 5.33 -8.94
C MET A 169 -18.34 6.28 -8.84
N HIS A 170 -18.17 7.49 -9.35
CA HIS A 170 -19.26 8.44 -9.52
C HIS A 170 -19.43 8.83 -10.98
N ALA A 171 -20.61 9.33 -11.34
CA ALA A 171 -20.86 9.84 -12.68
C ALA A 171 -19.92 11.02 -12.98
N TYR A 172 -19.38 11.06 -14.19
CA TYR A 172 -18.49 12.11 -14.69
C TYR A 172 -19.18 13.47 -14.60
N GLN A 173 -18.48 14.46 -14.01
CA GLN A 173 -18.99 15.82 -13.92
C GLN A 173 -18.23 16.76 -14.87
N ALA A 174 -18.64 16.80 -16.14
CA ALA A 174 -18.32 17.97 -16.96
C ALA A 174 -19.06 19.20 -16.42
N TYR A 175 -18.34 20.32 -16.30
CA TYR A 175 -18.92 21.63 -16.06
C TYR A 175 -19.95 21.93 -17.19
N LEU A 176 -21.24 21.83 -16.85
CA LEU A 176 -22.38 22.36 -17.59
C LEU A 176 -22.71 21.68 -18.95
N GLY A 177 -23.54 20.64 -18.94
CA GLY A 177 -24.62 20.49 -19.94
C GLY A 177 -24.76 19.18 -20.73
N LEU A 178 -26.03 18.85 -21.02
CA LEU A 178 -26.67 17.95 -22.01
C LEU A 178 -26.17 16.51 -22.27
N PHE A 179 -24.92 16.16 -21.98
CA PHE A 179 -24.35 14.83 -22.24
C PHE A 179 -23.66 14.21 -21.03
N ALA A 180 -23.75 14.85 -19.86
CA ALA A 180 -23.30 14.25 -18.63
C ALA A 180 -24.19 13.05 -18.28
N PRO A 181 -23.61 11.94 -17.80
CA PRO A 181 -24.38 10.83 -17.27
C PRO A 181 -25.25 11.28 -16.09
N GLU A 182 -26.30 10.52 -15.82
CA GLU A 182 -27.13 10.76 -14.63
C GLU A 182 -26.26 10.73 -13.37
N PRO A 183 -26.39 11.72 -12.46
CA PRO A 183 -25.66 11.72 -11.21
C PRO A 183 -25.86 10.42 -10.44
N GLY A 184 -24.79 9.99 -9.76
CA GLY A 184 -24.86 8.80 -8.94
C GLY A 184 -23.50 8.29 -8.52
N THR A 185 -23.52 7.45 -7.48
CA THR A 185 -22.35 6.74 -6.98
C THR A 185 -22.63 5.24 -6.99
N ARG A 186 -21.70 4.48 -7.56
CA ARG A 186 -21.78 3.03 -7.70
C ARG A 186 -20.68 2.35 -6.91
N LEU A 187 -21.05 1.30 -6.17
CA LEU A 187 -20.13 0.37 -5.55
C LEU A 187 -19.86 -0.80 -6.49
N PHE A 188 -18.59 -1.08 -6.71
CA PHE A 188 -18.08 -2.26 -7.42
C PHE A 188 -17.51 -3.23 -6.39
N ALA A 189 -17.91 -4.50 -6.51
CA ALA A 189 -17.50 -5.56 -5.61
C ALA A 189 -17.22 -6.85 -6.36
N CYS A 190 -16.02 -7.40 -6.20
CA CYS A 190 -15.67 -8.72 -6.70
C CYS A 190 -15.30 -9.68 -5.56
N ASP A 191 -15.83 -10.90 -5.59
CA ASP A 191 -15.62 -11.89 -4.52
C ASP A 191 -14.63 -13.01 -4.88
N ALA A 192 -14.41 -13.25 -6.17
CA ALA A 192 -13.45 -14.22 -6.69
C ALA A 192 -13.17 -13.91 -8.17
N ASN A 193 -12.02 -14.35 -8.69
CA ASN A 193 -11.62 -14.18 -10.10
C ASN A 193 -11.65 -12.71 -10.56
N CYS A 194 -11.16 -11.78 -9.74
CA CYS A 194 -11.32 -10.34 -9.96
C CYS A 194 -10.54 -9.75 -11.15
N GLN A 195 -9.74 -10.57 -11.83
CA GLN A 195 -9.17 -10.24 -13.14
C GLN A 195 -10.20 -10.37 -14.27
N ASP A 196 -11.31 -11.06 -14.04
CA ASP A 196 -12.44 -11.14 -14.96
C ASP A 196 -13.42 -9.98 -14.69
N GLY A 197 -13.66 -9.14 -15.70
CA GLY A 197 -14.60 -8.03 -15.60
C GLY A 197 -16.03 -8.48 -15.27
N ASP A 198 -16.45 -9.66 -15.76
CA ASP A 198 -17.79 -10.19 -15.52
C ASP A 198 -18.00 -10.67 -14.08
N ALA A 199 -16.92 -10.84 -13.30
CA ALA A 199 -16.98 -11.19 -11.88
C ALA A 199 -17.33 -10.01 -10.97
N TRP A 200 -17.35 -8.77 -11.49
CA TRP A 200 -17.61 -7.57 -10.72
C TRP A 200 -19.10 -7.25 -10.66
N ARG A 201 -19.64 -7.26 -9.44
CA ARG A 201 -21.01 -6.81 -9.16
C ARG A 201 -21.03 -5.31 -8.94
N VAL A 202 -21.94 -4.63 -9.65
CA VAL A 202 -22.13 -3.19 -9.57
C VAL A 202 -23.46 -2.89 -8.86
N SER A 203 -23.48 -1.90 -7.98
CA SER A 203 -24.69 -1.45 -7.28
C SER A 203 -24.70 0.05 -7.11
N THR A 204 -25.79 0.73 -7.48
CA THR A 204 -25.98 2.14 -7.16
C THR A 204 -26.22 2.29 -5.66
N ILE A 205 -25.40 3.08 -4.98
CA ILE A 205 -25.49 3.33 -3.53
C ILE A 205 -25.96 4.75 -3.20
N SER A 206 -25.98 5.64 -4.19
CA SER A 206 -26.49 7.00 -4.07
C SER A 206 -26.86 7.55 -5.44
N GLU A 207 -27.89 8.39 -5.50
CA GLU A 207 -28.25 9.21 -6.67
C GLU A 207 -27.43 10.50 -6.74
N GLN A 208 -26.56 10.75 -5.75
CA GLN A 208 -25.60 11.84 -5.76
C GLN A 208 -24.24 11.33 -6.24
N SER A 209 -23.53 12.15 -7.01
CA SER A 209 -22.12 11.94 -7.31
C SER A 209 -21.29 12.36 -6.11
N TRP A 210 -20.62 11.41 -5.48
CA TRP A 210 -19.71 11.63 -4.37
C TRP A 210 -18.29 11.80 -4.91
N LEU A 211 -17.81 13.04 -4.95
CA LEU A 211 -16.47 13.35 -5.42
C LEU A 211 -15.46 13.15 -4.28
N GLU A 212 -14.27 12.70 -4.67
CA GLU A 212 -13.13 12.44 -3.79
C GLU A 212 -13.46 11.66 -2.50
N PRO A 213 -14.27 10.57 -2.56
CA PRO A 213 -14.68 9.89 -1.35
C PRO A 213 -13.48 9.16 -0.71
N THR A 214 -13.57 8.97 0.60
CA THR A 214 -12.69 8.03 1.32
C THR A 214 -13.50 6.83 1.74
N PHE A 215 -13.11 5.64 1.28
CA PHE A 215 -13.84 4.40 1.51
C PHE A 215 -13.00 3.38 2.29
N ARG A 216 -13.51 2.92 3.44
CA ARG A 216 -12.83 1.95 4.32
C ARG A 216 -13.79 0.96 4.95
N TYR A 217 -13.26 -0.18 5.40
CA TYR A 217 -13.95 -1.08 6.30
C TYR A 217 -13.45 -0.90 7.74
N ASP A 218 -14.36 -0.99 8.71
CA ASP A 218 -13.97 -1.10 10.12
C ASP A 218 -13.63 -2.57 10.49
N ALA A 219 -13.15 -2.77 11.72
CA ALA A 219 -12.78 -4.09 12.22
C ALA A 219 -13.94 -5.10 12.31
N ARG A 220 -15.19 -4.66 12.21
CA ARG A 220 -16.39 -5.52 12.16
C ARG A 220 -16.79 -5.85 10.72
N GLY A 221 -16.09 -5.31 9.73
CA GLY A 221 -16.43 -5.45 8.32
C GLY A 221 -17.57 -4.56 7.87
N VAL A 222 -17.86 -3.47 8.58
CA VAL A 222 -18.81 -2.47 8.12
C VAL A 222 -18.09 -1.48 7.20
N ALA A 223 -18.66 -1.26 6.01
CA ALA A 223 -18.22 -0.24 5.07
C ALA A 223 -18.55 1.16 5.59
N HIS A 224 -17.57 2.07 5.55
CA HIS A 224 -17.69 3.48 5.90
C HIS A 224 -17.18 4.32 4.74
N VAL A 225 -17.98 5.32 4.36
CA VAL A 225 -17.66 6.25 3.27
C VAL A 225 -17.76 7.67 3.81
N ALA A 226 -16.70 8.46 3.65
CA ALA A 226 -16.72 9.90 3.85
C ALA A 226 -16.77 10.58 2.48
N THR A 227 -17.62 11.59 2.32
CA THR A 227 -17.86 12.32 1.07
C THR A 227 -18.32 13.76 1.38
N VAL A 228 -18.25 14.64 0.39
CA VAL A 228 -18.65 16.06 0.44
C VAL A 228 -19.75 16.36 -0.56
#